data_AF-A0A482ZAS4-F1
#
_entry.id   AF-A0A482ZAS4-F1
#
_cell.length_a   1.000
_cell.length_b   1.000
_cell.length_c   1.000
_cell.angle_alpha   90.00
_cell.angle_beta   90.00
_cell.angle_gamma   90.00
#
_symmetry.space_group_name_H-M   'P 1'
#
loop_
_entity.id
_entity.type
_entity.pdbx_description
1 polymer ?
#
loop_
_entity_poly.entity_id
_entity_poly.type
_entity_poly.pdbx_seq_one_letter_code
_entity_poly.pdbx_strand_id
1 'polypeptide(L)'
;MEVMKKVVLINGKKQSKLSVFNRLTQFGDGLFETCTVKNLQLLFWSEHFARLEKGRQQLKINPVSEKQWLKDIAKALLISGLKNAVVKVILSRGHSKRGYGFKQSIQPTCIVIVSPIPEQAESQSYVLNICKSGYASNQLLASIKHCNRLEQILARSDMNTDECVMLDQNDNVISVTQGNIFAIKGETLLTPNLTECGIEGTRRKIVLEIATDLGLKIEVGTLTLQALYDCDEVFITNSVIGIKSVTAIGKNIFTQQNITQKLVQALKKRSLKRKNVHSLNPKKSHLKKIVAVILMLILAWFYWANTIKTSHSSVYHLPAGASIISVANKLERQDIIHSSYFLILTARIFNFDSRIKSGYYDISPNMSVFELLTNFVAAKVAVRKVVLIEGQTVQQYYQQLSNAKSLTSSGSLVETMRLAGVQSPYEGLFWPDTYRVNYGDSVASVFKRSAQILQEALQFAWKNRANNQNLKSADRALVLASLIEKETAHNKEKSQISGVFMRRLRIGMRLQTDPTVVYALGDKYRGSLSRQDLKVNSPYNTYRHKGLPPTAIGSVGLASLRAAMHPAKGDSLYFVAKKDGTHAFAKTYQQHKLNIKKYLK
;
A
#
# COMPACT_ATOMS: atom_id res chain seq x y z
N MET A 1 17.56 5.06 40.53
CA MET A 1 17.59 3.59 40.71
C MET A 1 18.15 2.95 39.45
N GLU A 2 19.46 2.66 39.41
CA GLU A 2 20.08 1.91 38.31
C GLU A 2 19.61 0.45 38.34
N VAL A 3 18.56 0.15 37.57
CA VAL A 3 17.97 -1.19 37.50
C VAL A 3 18.90 -2.13 36.72
N MET A 4 19.53 -3.05 37.46
CA MET A 4 20.11 -4.35 37.06
C MET A 4 20.44 -4.54 35.56
N LYS A 5 21.72 -4.35 35.17
CA LYS A 5 22.28 -4.75 33.85
C LYS A 5 22.43 -6.27 33.67
N LYS A 6 21.59 -7.09 34.33
CA LYS A 6 21.59 -8.56 34.17
C LYS A 6 20.55 -8.93 33.12
N VAL A 7 20.98 -9.65 32.08
CA VAL A 7 20.09 -10.13 31.01
C VAL A 7 20.10 -11.63 31.00
N VAL A 8 18.92 -12.24 30.98
CA VAL A 8 18.73 -13.68 30.84
C VAL A 8 17.97 -13.96 29.55
N LEU A 9 18.52 -14.82 28.71
CA LEU A 9 17.82 -15.45 27.59
C LEU A 9 17.64 -16.93 27.90
N ILE A 10 16.42 -17.45 27.70
CA ILE A 10 16.13 -18.88 27.73
C ILE A 10 15.58 -19.26 26.36
N ASN A 11 16.25 -20.18 25.67
CA ASN A 11 15.99 -20.58 24.28
C ASN A 11 15.86 -19.36 23.34
N GLY A 12 16.81 -18.42 23.45
CA GLY A 12 16.87 -17.19 22.65
C GLY A 12 15.83 -16.12 22.98
N LYS A 13 14.93 -16.32 23.95
CA LYS A 13 13.91 -15.34 24.38
C LYS A 13 14.30 -14.70 25.72
N LYS A 14 14.13 -13.38 25.86
CA LYS A 14 14.41 -12.66 27.11
C LYS A 14 13.35 -13.02 28.15
N GLN A 15 13.76 -13.73 29.20
CA GLN A 15 12.90 -14.14 30.30
C GLN A 15 13.75 -14.61 31.49
N SER A 16 13.18 -14.56 32.69
CA SER A 16 13.83 -14.97 33.94
C SER A 16 13.18 -16.18 34.60
N LYS A 17 12.06 -16.68 34.06
CA LYS A 17 11.30 -17.81 34.62
C LYS A 17 11.67 -19.09 33.86
N LEU A 18 12.04 -20.13 34.60
CA LEU A 18 12.23 -21.49 34.09
C LEU A 18 11.14 -22.39 34.69
N SER A 19 10.61 -23.33 33.91
CA SER A 19 9.61 -24.27 34.41
C SER A 19 10.19 -25.14 35.52
N VAL A 20 9.41 -25.40 36.57
CA VAL A 20 9.75 -26.41 37.60
C VAL A 20 9.86 -27.82 37.03
N PHE A 21 9.26 -28.07 35.85
CA PHE A 21 9.39 -29.33 35.12
C PHE A 21 10.69 -29.43 34.31
N ASN A 22 11.53 -28.39 34.32
CA ASN A 22 12.85 -28.46 33.75
C ASN A 22 13.78 -29.29 34.65
N ARG A 23 14.49 -30.24 34.05
CA ARG A 23 15.35 -31.18 34.78
C ARG A 23 16.55 -30.51 35.44
N LEU A 24 16.96 -29.33 34.96
CA LEU A 24 17.93 -28.50 35.67
C LEU A 24 17.46 -28.17 37.09
N THR A 25 16.18 -27.80 37.24
CA THR A 25 15.59 -27.41 38.52
C THR A 25 15.40 -28.60 39.45
N GLN A 26 15.02 -29.76 38.91
CA GLN A 26 14.74 -30.95 39.72
C GLN A 26 15.99 -31.73 40.14
N PHE A 27 16.99 -31.80 39.25
CA PHE A 27 18.09 -32.77 39.39
C PHE A 27 19.48 -32.19 39.12
N GLY A 28 19.59 -30.90 38.80
CA GLY A 28 20.83 -30.32 38.30
C GLY A 28 21.33 -30.98 37.00
N ASP A 29 20.41 -31.57 36.22
CA ASP A 29 20.70 -32.30 34.97
C ASP A 29 21.02 -31.33 33.84
N GLY A 30 22.29 -30.93 33.81
CA GLY A 30 22.82 -29.96 32.88
C GLY A 30 24.29 -29.65 33.12
N LEU A 31 24.80 -28.76 32.28
CA LEU A 31 26.18 -28.27 32.26
C LEU A 31 26.16 -26.76 32.22
N PHE A 32 27.26 -26.13 32.60
CA PHE A 32 27.41 -24.69 32.42
C PHE A 32 28.82 -24.27 32.11
N GLU A 33 28.94 -23.16 31.42
CA GLU A 33 30.18 -22.46 31.15
C GLU A 33 30.10 -21.04 31.69
N THR A 34 31.25 -20.44 31.98
CA THR A 34 31.35 -19.06 32.45
C THR A 34 32.48 -18.41 31.68
N CYS A 35 32.11 -17.60 30.70
CA CYS A 35 33.00 -16.98 29.73
C CYS A 35 33.16 -15.50 30.05
N THR A 36 34.25 -14.91 29.56
CA THR A 36 34.53 -13.49 29.73
C THR A 36 34.47 -12.80 28.37
N VAL A 37 33.79 -11.66 28.33
CA VAL A 37 33.71 -10.78 27.16
C VAL A 37 34.45 -9.50 27.50
N LYS A 38 35.38 -9.08 26.64
CA LYS A 38 36.07 -7.79 26.74
C LYS A 38 35.91 -7.04 25.43
N ASN A 39 35.47 -5.79 25.44
CA ASN A 39 35.25 -4.99 24.22
C ASN A 39 34.45 -5.73 23.13
N LEU A 40 33.36 -6.42 23.51
CA LEU A 40 32.51 -7.25 22.64
C LEU A 40 33.23 -8.45 21.97
N GLN A 41 34.39 -8.83 22.51
CA GLN A 41 35.15 -10.02 22.13
C GLN A 41 34.96 -11.12 23.17
N LEU A 42 34.35 -12.24 22.77
CA LEU A 42 34.20 -13.41 23.61
C LEU A 42 35.52 -14.19 23.65
N LEU A 43 36.12 -14.28 24.82
CA LEU A 43 37.45 -14.83 24.99
C LEU A 43 37.40 -16.37 25.14
N PHE A 44 38.26 -17.06 24.40
CA PHE A 44 38.49 -18.52 24.43
C PHE A 44 37.22 -19.36 24.28
N TRP A 45 36.29 -18.90 23.44
CA TRP A 45 35.03 -19.58 23.20
C TRP A 45 35.21 -21.02 22.72
N SER A 46 36.20 -21.30 21.87
CA SER A 46 36.51 -22.65 21.39
C SER A 46 36.73 -23.65 22.52
N GLU A 47 37.49 -23.25 23.55
CA GLU A 47 37.76 -24.10 24.72
C GLU A 47 36.51 -24.30 25.58
N HIS A 48 35.72 -23.24 25.76
CA HIS A 48 34.45 -23.30 26.48
C HIS A 48 33.45 -24.24 25.79
N PHE A 49 33.32 -24.11 24.48
CA PHE A 49 32.41 -24.93 23.69
C PHE A 49 32.88 -26.39 23.63
N ALA A 50 34.18 -26.64 23.46
CA ALA A 50 34.74 -27.99 23.50
C ALA A 50 34.48 -28.70 24.83
N ARG A 51 34.66 -28.01 25.98
CA ARG A 51 34.34 -28.58 27.29
C ARG A 51 32.85 -28.81 27.49
N LEU A 52 32.01 -27.87 27.04
CA LEU A 52 30.56 -28.04 27.09
C LEU A 52 30.12 -29.27 26.28
N GLU A 53 30.70 -29.48 25.09
CA GLU A 53 30.42 -30.65 24.26
C GLU A 53 30.94 -31.96 24.87
N LYS A 54 32.14 -31.97 25.48
CA LYS A 54 32.65 -33.12 26.26
C LYS A 54 31.63 -33.53 27.34
N GLY A 55 31.20 -32.55 28.15
CA GLY A 55 30.18 -32.79 29.18
C GLY A 55 28.84 -33.23 28.59
N ARG A 56 28.45 -32.68 27.44
CA ARG A 56 27.19 -33.00 26.78
C ARG A 56 27.17 -34.46 26.34
N GLN A 57 28.25 -34.92 25.72
CA GLN A 57 28.43 -36.32 25.32
C GLN A 57 28.39 -37.24 26.54
N GLN A 58 29.12 -36.91 27.60
CA GLN A 58 29.17 -37.69 28.84
C GLN A 58 27.80 -37.81 29.53
N LEU A 59 27.04 -36.71 29.59
CA LEU A 59 25.67 -36.72 30.12
C LEU A 59 24.61 -37.14 29.10
N LYS A 60 24.99 -37.45 27.85
CA LYS A 60 24.08 -37.83 26.75
C LYS A 60 22.95 -36.80 26.54
N ILE A 61 23.26 -35.51 26.63
CA ILE A 61 22.30 -34.43 26.35
C ILE A 61 22.26 -34.18 24.84
N ASN A 62 21.09 -33.88 24.28
CA ASN A 62 20.97 -33.61 22.84
C ASN A 62 21.77 -32.36 22.41
N PRO A 63 22.36 -32.37 21.19
CA PRO A 63 23.27 -31.33 20.72
C PRO A 63 22.57 -29.99 20.49
N VAL A 64 23.33 -28.90 20.67
CA VAL A 64 22.92 -27.53 20.36
C VAL A 64 24.02 -26.91 19.51
N SER A 65 23.65 -26.37 18.34
CA SER A 65 24.64 -25.80 17.42
C SER A 65 25.42 -24.63 18.05
N GLU A 66 26.73 -24.57 17.80
CA GLU A 66 27.59 -23.48 18.24
C GLU A 66 27.08 -22.11 17.76
N LYS A 67 26.59 -22.05 16.51
CA LYS A 67 25.99 -20.84 15.92
C LYS A 67 24.81 -20.32 16.75
N GLN A 68 24.00 -21.20 17.34
CA GLN A 68 22.89 -20.81 18.19
C GLN A 68 23.39 -20.19 19.51
N TRP A 69 24.41 -20.77 20.14
CA TRP A 69 25.03 -20.18 21.33
C TRP A 69 25.58 -18.78 21.05
N LEU A 70 26.39 -18.63 20.00
CA LEU A 70 26.98 -17.35 19.63
C LEU A 70 25.90 -16.29 19.32
N LYS A 71 24.83 -16.68 18.63
CA LYS A 71 23.68 -15.80 18.36
C LYS A 71 23.00 -15.34 19.65
N ASP A 72 22.76 -16.25 20.59
CA ASP A 72 22.08 -15.92 21.85
C ASP A 72 22.98 -15.09 22.77
N ILE A 73 24.28 -15.37 22.82
CA ILE A 73 25.28 -14.55 23.55
C ILE A 73 25.33 -13.14 22.97
N ALA A 74 25.47 -12.99 21.65
CA ALA A 74 25.48 -11.68 20.99
C ALA A 74 24.17 -10.90 21.25
N LYS A 75 23.02 -11.59 21.17
CA LYS A 75 21.71 -10.99 21.46
C LYS A 75 21.61 -10.54 22.92
N ALA A 76 22.08 -11.34 23.87
CA ALA A 76 22.03 -11.01 25.29
C ALA A 76 22.92 -9.80 25.63
N LEU A 77 24.12 -9.72 25.04
CA LEU A 77 25.01 -8.57 25.18
C LEU A 77 24.45 -7.30 24.55
N LEU A 78 23.82 -7.42 23.38
CA LEU A 78 23.15 -6.28 22.74
C LEU A 78 22.05 -5.71 23.64
N ILE A 79 21.27 -6.57 24.28
CA ILE A 79 20.20 -6.17 25.20
C ILE A 79 20.76 -5.58 26.50
N SER A 80 21.90 -6.09 27.00
CA SER A 80 22.50 -5.59 28.24
C SER A 80 23.23 -4.26 28.08
N GLY A 81 23.70 -3.95 26.86
CA GLY A 81 24.52 -2.78 26.57
C GLY A 81 25.95 -2.88 27.13
N LEU A 82 26.34 -4.04 27.68
CA LEU A 82 27.67 -4.23 28.27
C LEU A 82 28.71 -4.55 27.20
N LYS A 83 29.80 -3.77 27.17
CA LYS A 83 30.99 -4.06 26.34
C LYS A 83 31.92 -5.08 26.99
N ASN A 84 32.00 -5.04 28.32
CA ASN A 84 32.76 -5.96 29.16
C ASN A 84 31.78 -6.68 30.08
N ALA A 85 31.80 -8.02 30.09
CA ALA A 85 30.81 -8.80 30.81
C ALA A 85 31.32 -10.21 31.14
N VAL A 86 30.67 -10.83 32.12
CA VAL A 86 30.68 -12.29 32.31
C VAL A 86 29.43 -12.87 31.64
N VAL A 87 29.63 -13.91 30.85
CA VAL A 87 28.57 -14.65 30.16
C VAL A 87 28.53 -16.05 30.72
N LYS A 88 27.48 -16.39 31.46
CA LYS A 88 27.21 -17.75 31.90
C LYS A 88 26.25 -18.42 30.92
N VAL A 89 26.66 -19.52 30.31
CA VAL A 89 25.76 -20.35 29.51
C VAL A 89 25.45 -21.64 30.25
N ILE A 90 24.19 -22.07 30.25
CA ILE A 90 23.73 -23.29 30.91
C ILE A 90 22.97 -24.13 29.89
N LEU A 91 23.38 -25.39 29.75
CA LEU A 91 22.72 -26.38 28.91
C LEU A 91 22.03 -27.39 29.83
N SER A 92 20.70 -27.45 29.79
CA SER A 92 19.94 -28.51 30.47
C SER A 92 19.42 -29.53 29.47
N ARG A 93 19.24 -30.78 29.92
CA ARG A 93 18.52 -31.80 29.17
C ARG A 93 17.11 -31.36 28.75
N GLY A 94 16.48 -30.45 29.52
CA GLY A 94 15.21 -29.84 29.18
C GLY A 94 14.06 -30.31 30.06
N HIS A 95 12.85 -30.36 29.51
CA HIS A 95 11.63 -30.64 30.27
C HIS A 95 11.27 -32.14 30.21
N SER A 96 10.98 -32.75 31.37
CA SER A 96 10.49 -34.12 31.43
C SER A 96 9.31 -34.26 32.39
N LYS A 97 8.64 -35.42 32.31
CA LYS A 97 7.70 -35.88 33.35
C LYS A 97 8.46 -36.22 34.65
N ARG A 98 7.72 -36.62 35.68
CA ARG A 98 8.26 -37.03 36.99
C ARG A 98 9.22 -38.22 36.85
N GLY A 99 10.21 -38.28 37.75
CA GLY A 99 11.18 -39.37 37.84
C GLY A 99 12.46 -39.14 37.02
N TYR A 100 13.38 -40.10 37.13
CA TYR A 100 14.71 -40.00 36.51
C TYR A 100 14.71 -40.31 35.01
N GLY A 101 13.74 -41.09 34.51
CA GLY A 101 13.61 -41.44 33.09
C GLY A 101 13.25 -40.25 32.19
N PHE A 102 13.73 -40.26 30.95
CA PHE A 102 13.44 -39.23 29.95
C PHE A 102 13.34 -39.83 28.55
N LYS A 103 12.62 -39.14 27.65
CA LYS A 103 12.53 -39.51 26.24
C LYS A 103 13.82 -39.11 25.50
N GLN A 104 14.29 -39.92 24.58
CA GLN A 104 15.47 -39.59 23.77
C GLN A 104 15.29 -38.32 22.94
N SER A 105 14.06 -38.01 22.50
CA SER A 105 13.72 -36.80 21.74
C SER A 105 13.59 -35.52 22.57
N ILE A 106 13.92 -35.56 23.87
CA ILE A 106 13.84 -34.41 24.77
C ILE A 106 14.64 -33.22 24.23
N GLN A 107 14.01 -32.05 24.17
CA GLN A 107 14.67 -30.86 23.64
C GLN A 107 15.46 -30.16 24.74
N PRO A 108 16.76 -29.90 24.53
CA PRO A 108 17.59 -29.24 25.51
C PRO A 108 17.10 -27.81 25.76
N THR A 109 17.38 -27.29 26.95
CA THR A 109 17.13 -25.88 27.28
C THR A 109 18.45 -25.13 27.38
N CYS A 110 18.58 -24.08 26.59
CA CYS A 110 19.75 -23.20 26.55
C CYS A 110 19.45 -21.94 27.32
N ILE A 111 20.28 -21.62 28.30
CA ILE A 111 20.16 -20.41 29.10
C ILE A 111 21.44 -19.60 28.93
N VAL A 112 21.31 -18.31 28.64
CA VAL A 112 22.43 -17.36 28.55
C VAL A 112 22.16 -16.24 29.56
N ILE A 113 23.09 -16.05 30.48
CA ILE A 113 23.05 -15.00 31.50
C ILE A 113 24.24 -14.08 31.26
N VAL A 114 23.96 -12.79 31.09
CA VAL A 114 24.98 -11.75 30.95
C VAL A 114 24.94 -10.87 32.19
N SER A 115 26.10 -10.66 32.81
CA SER A 115 26.28 -9.82 33.99
C SER A 115 27.57 -8.98 33.90
N PRO A 116 27.69 -7.90 34.69
CA PRO A 116 28.97 -7.20 34.86
C PRO A 116 30.09 -8.13 35.33
N ILE A 117 31.33 -7.72 35.09
CA ILE A 117 32.52 -8.40 35.65
C ILE A 117 32.56 -8.12 37.16
N PRO A 118 32.76 -9.13 38.04
CA PRO A 118 32.87 -8.92 39.48
C PRO A 118 34.13 -8.10 39.84
N GLU A 119 34.02 -7.22 40.84
CA GLU A 119 35.15 -6.42 41.36
C GLU A 119 36.30 -7.30 41.89
N GLN A 120 35.99 -8.44 42.49
CA GLN A 120 36.98 -9.42 43.01
C GLN A 120 37.93 -9.99 41.94
N ALA A 121 37.63 -9.81 40.65
CA ALA A 121 38.56 -10.16 39.58
C ALA A 121 39.81 -9.25 39.55
N GLU A 122 39.77 -8.11 40.24
CA GLU A 122 40.83 -7.10 40.28
C GLU A 122 41.91 -7.36 41.34
N SER A 123 41.64 -8.19 42.36
CA SER A 123 42.60 -8.54 43.43
C SER A 123 43.91 -9.11 42.87
N GLN A 124 45.06 -8.67 43.38
CA GLN A 124 46.38 -9.08 42.85
C GLN A 124 46.86 -10.44 43.38
N SER A 125 46.53 -10.76 44.63
CA SER A 125 46.88 -12.01 45.31
C SER A 125 45.71 -12.55 46.12
N TYR A 126 45.78 -13.82 46.51
CA TYR A 126 44.76 -14.54 47.26
C TYR A 126 45.37 -15.21 48.50
N VAL A 127 44.62 -15.20 49.61
CA VAL A 127 44.88 -16.04 50.78
C VAL A 127 43.86 -17.17 50.81
N LEU A 128 44.32 -18.39 51.07
CA LEU A 128 43.47 -19.57 51.11
C LEU A 128 43.41 -20.22 52.51
N ASN A 129 42.29 -20.86 52.80
CA ASN A 129 42.15 -21.84 53.87
C ASN A 129 41.88 -23.23 53.29
N ILE A 130 41.86 -24.27 54.15
CA ILE A 130 41.49 -25.64 53.75
C ILE A 130 40.00 -25.85 54.05
N CYS A 131 39.26 -26.38 53.09
CA CYS A 131 37.84 -26.62 53.24
C CYS A 131 37.61 -27.90 54.05
N LYS A 132 36.56 -27.93 54.88
CA LYS A 132 36.19 -29.15 55.60
C LYS A 132 35.46 -30.13 54.68
N SER A 133 34.71 -29.59 53.72
CA SER A 133 34.07 -30.37 52.66
C SER A 133 34.87 -30.31 51.36
N GLY A 134 34.88 -31.44 50.66
CA GLY A 134 35.66 -31.65 49.43
C GLY A 134 34.85 -32.35 48.35
N TYR A 135 35.55 -33.12 47.53
CA TYR A 135 34.98 -33.93 46.46
C TYR A 135 34.82 -35.39 46.89
N ALA A 136 33.71 -36.00 46.48
CA ALA A 136 33.64 -37.45 46.37
C ALA A 136 34.11 -37.90 44.99
N SER A 137 34.80 -39.04 44.92
CA SER A 137 35.21 -39.62 43.64
C SER A 137 34.01 -40.13 42.84
N ASN A 138 33.89 -39.66 41.61
CA ASN A 138 32.88 -40.07 40.64
C ASN A 138 33.40 -39.85 39.22
N GLN A 139 34.03 -40.86 38.65
CA GLN A 139 34.58 -40.84 37.29
C GLN A 139 33.54 -40.49 36.21
N LEU A 140 32.26 -40.81 36.43
CA LEU A 140 31.18 -40.50 35.48
C LEU A 140 30.85 -39.01 35.42
N LEU A 141 31.25 -38.22 36.43
CA LEU A 141 31.04 -36.77 36.48
C LEU A 141 32.34 -35.97 36.58
N ALA A 142 33.46 -36.64 36.80
CA ALA A 142 34.79 -36.03 36.85
C ALA A 142 35.11 -35.28 35.55
N SER A 143 35.95 -34.25 35.67
CA SER A 143 36.43 -33.36 34.61
C SER A 143 35.37 -32.44 33.97
N ILE A 144 34.06 -32.72 34.06
CA ILE A 144 33.01 -31.94 33.39
C ILE A 144 32.36 -30.88 34.28
N LYS A 145 31.91 -29.78 33.65
CA LYS A 145 31.28 -28.65 34.36
C LYS A 145 29.75 -28.79 34.49
N HIS A 146 29.29 -29.90 35.07
CA HIS A 146 27.87 -30.17 35.39
C HIS A 146 27.25 -29.21 36.41
N CYS A 147 25.92 -29.18 36.53
CA CYS A 147 25.19 -28.26 37.42
C CYS A 147 25.01 -28.75 38.86
N ASN A 148 25.30 -30.01 39.17
CA ASN A 148 25.33 -30.50 40.57
C ASN A 148 26.51 -29.89 41.33
N ARG A 149 26.30 -28.75 42.00
CA ARG A 149 27.38 -27.96 42.63
C ARG A 149 27.24 -27.78 44.14
N LEU A 150 26.54 -28.72 44.79
CA LEU A 150 26.37 -28.68 46.23
C LEU A 150 27.70 -28.83 46.98
N GLU A 151 28.62 -29.66 46.48
CA GLU A 151 29.98 -29.80 47.06
C GLU A 151 30.70 -28.45 47.15
N GLN A 152 30.68 -27.65 46.07
CA GLN A 152 31.30 -26.32 46.07
C GLN A 152 30.51 -25.33 46.95
N ILE A 153 29.18 -25.46 47.05
CA ILE A 153 28.39 -24.61 47.95
C ILE A 153 28.75 -24.90 49.42
N LEU A 154 28.86 -26.17 49.80
CA LEU A 154 29.27 -26.58 51.14
C LEU A 154 30.69 -26.13 51.44
N ALA A 155 31.63 -26.32 50.51
CA ALA A 155 33.02 -25.90 50.71
C ALA A 155 33.16 -24.39 50.89
N ARG A 156 32.31 -23.61 50.21
CA ARG A 156 32.27 -22.15 50.38
C ARG A 156 31.70 -21.71 51.72
N SER A 157 30.91 -22.53 52.40
CA SER A 157 30.43 -22.21 53.75
C SER A 157 31.55 -22.29 54.79
N ASP A 158 32.64 -22.99 54.49
CA ASP A 158 33.86 -23.07 55.31
C ASP A 158 34.87 -21.94 55.03
N MET A 159 34.62 -21.11 54.01
CA MET A 159 35.57 -20.11 53.53
C MET A 159 35.61 -18.90 54.47
N ASN A 160 36.76 -18.64 55.07
CA ASN A 160 37.02 -17.45 55.90
C ASN A 160 38.10 -16.52 55.32
N THR A 161 38.68 -16.90 54.17
CA THR A 161 39.67 -16.15 53.40
C THR A 161 39.14 -15.86 51.99
N ASP A 162 39.99 -15.43 51.05
CA ASP A 162 39.56 -15.07 49.69
C ASP A 162 38.99 -16.27 48.91
N GLU A 163 39.57 -17.44 49.12
CA GLU A 163 39.19 -18.70 48.50
C GLU A 163 39.66 -19.89 49.37
N CYS A 164 39.29 -21.13 49.04
CA CYS A 164 39.49 -22.29 49.90
C CYS A 164 39.88 -23.53 49.08
N VAL A 165 40.86 -24.29 49.56
CA VAL A 165 41.37 -25.52 48.93
C VAL A 165 40.43 -26.68 49.23
N MET A 166 39.95 -27.33 48.17
CA MET A 166 39.09 -28.51 48.23
C MET A 166 39.91 -29.77 48.01
N LEU A 167 39.69 -30.76 48.89
CA LEU A 167 40.36 -32.05 48.87
C LEU A 167 39.45 -33.15 48.28
N ASP A 168 40.02 -34.31 47.96
CA ASP A 168 39.26 -35.55 47.76
C ASP A 168 39.05 -36.28 49.10
N GLN A 169 38.42 -37.46 49.06
CA GLN A 169 38.19 -38.28 50.25
C GLN A 169 39.46 -38.90 50.86
N ASN A 170 40.62 -38.74 50.22
CA ASN A 170 41.92 -39.23 50.67
C ASN A 170 42.84 -38.06 51.07
N ASP A 171 42.27 -36.88 51.34
CA ASP A 171 42.98 -35.65 51.70
C ASP A 171 43.97 -35.13 50.64
N ASN A 172 43.83 -35.54 49.38
CA ASN A 172 44.62 -34.99 48.29
C ASN A 172 43.99 -33.69 47.77
N VAL A 173 44.83 -32.74 47.40
CA VAL A 173 44.44 -31.46 46.80
C VAL A 173 43.85 -31.69 45.42
N ILE A 174 42.66 -31.14 45.16
CA ILE A 174 41.97 -31.27 43.87
C ILE A 174 41.81 -29.92 43.18
N SER A 175 41.23 -28.94 43.89
CA SER A 175 40.93 -27.63 43.31
C SER A 175 40.74 -26.59 44.41
N VAL A 176 40.32 -25.38 44.01
CA VAL A 176 39.65 -24.46 44.94
C VAL A 176 38.15 -24.40 44.65
N THR A 177 37.35 -23.69 45.44
CA THR A 177 35.87 -23.73 45.29
C THR A 177 35.39 -23.21 43.94
N GLN A 178 36.10 -22.25 43.35
CA GLN A 178 35.78 -21.68 42.03
C GLN A 178 36.96 -21.63 41.06
N GLY A 179 37.84 -22.62 41.06
CA GLY A 179 38.99 -22.62 40.15
C GLY A 179 39.86 -23.87 40.28
N ASN A 180 40.86 -23.98 39.41
CA ASN A 180 41.89 -24.99 39.54
C ASN A 180 43.10 -24.40 40.28
N ILE A 181 43.84 -25.27 40.96
CA ILE A 181 45.05 -24.94 41.69
C ILE A 181 46.27 -25.53 40.99
N PHE A 182 47.38 -24.82 41.07
CA PHE A 182 48.69 -25.19 40.55
C PHE A 182 49.75 -24.82 41.57
N ALA A 183 50.85 -25.57 41.55
CA ALA A 183 52.01 -25.31 42.37
C ALA A 183 53.28 -25.38 41.52
N ILE A 184 54.34 -24.71 41.96
CA ILE A 184 55.65 -24.69 41.32
C ILE A 184 56.68 -25.18 42.32
N LYS A 185 57.50 -26.15 41.94
CA LYS A 185 58.68 -26.57 42.69
C LYS A 185 59.89 -26.58 41.76
N GLY A 186 60.82 -25.66 41.95
CA GLY A 186 61.86 -25.35 40.98
C GLY A 186 61.27 -24.97 39.62
N GLU A 187 61.61 -25.73 38.58
CA GLU A 187 61.08 -25.54 37.21
C GLU A 187 59.94 -26.51 36.86
N THR A 188 59.37 -27.20 37.86
CA THR A 188 58.27 -28.14 37.67
C THR A 188 56.94 -27.52 38.09
N LEU A 189 55.98 -27.49 37.15
CA LEU A 189 54.59 -27.14 37.38
C LEU A 189 53.79 -28.39 37.75
N LEU A 190 53.25 -28.39 38.97
CA LEU A 190 52.40 -29.45 39.50
C LEU A 190 50.93 -29.02 39.44
N THR A 191 50.05 -29.95 39.09
CA THR A 191 48.60 -29.76 39.24
C THR A 191 47.89 -31.09 39.47
N PRO A 192 46.78 -31.10 40.24
CA PRO A 192 46.05 -32.33 40.48
C PRO A 192 45.56 -33.03 39.21
N ASN A 193 45.57 -34.36 39.22
CA ASN A 193 44.83 -35.19 38.28
C ASN A 193 43.32 -35.12 38.61
N LEU A 194 42.49 -35.04 37.57
CA LEU A 194 41.03 -34.82 37.67
C LEU A 194 40.23 -35.95 37.03
N THR A 195 40.80 -37.17 36.96
CA THR A 195 40.12 -38.37 36.46
C THR A 195 39.04 -38.88 37.42
N GLU A 196 39.24 -38.73 38.73
CA GLU A 196 38.32 -39.22 39.75
C GLU A 196 37.28 -38.18 40.17
N CYS A 197 37.68 -36.91 40.24
CA CYS A 197 36.79 -35.82 40.63
C CYS A 197 37.31 -34.45 40.14
N GLY A 198 36.61 -33.38 40.52
CA GLY A 198 36.96 -32.02 40.13
C GLY A 198 36.58 -31.65 38.69
N ILE A 199 36.98 -30.45 38.28
CA ILE A 199 36.57 -29.85 37.00
C ILE A 199 37.80 -29.48 36.18
N GLU A 200 37.87 -29.94 34.93
CA GLU A 200 38.94 -29.56 34.02
C GLU A 200 38.70 -28.14 33.50
N GLY A 201 39.35 -27.15 34.12
CA GLY A 201 39.25 -25.74 33.74
C GLY A 201 39.67 -25.47 32.30
N THR A 202 38.91 -24.66 31.56
CA THR A 202 39.40 -24.15 30.27
C THR A 202 40.69 -23.33 30.44
N ARG A 203 40.83 -22.62 31.57
CA ARG A 203 42.10 -21.96 31.93
C ARG A 203 43.19 -22.93 32.34
N ARG A 204 42.86 -24.00 33.06
CA ARG A 204 43.83 -25.05 33.41
C ARG A 204 44.53 -25.58 32.15
N LYS A 205 43.76 -25.93 31.11
CA LYS A 205 44.31 -26.37 29.82
C LYS A 205 45.25 -25.33 29.20
N ILE A 206 44.80 -24.07 29.14
CA ILE A 206 45.62 -22.98 28.57
C ILE A 206 46.90 -22.73 29.39
N VAL A 207 46.86 -22.86 30.72
CA VAL A 207 48.04 -22.76 31.59
C VAL A 207 49.04 -23.86 31.27
N LEU A 208 48.59 -25.12 31.15
CA LEU A 208 49.45 -26.24 30.78
C LEU A 208 50.12 -26.02 29.43
N GLU A 209 49.37 -25.57 28.42
CA GLU A 209 49.93 -25.23 27.10
C GLU A 209 50.99 -24.13 27.18
N ILE A 210 50.72 -23.07 27.96
CA ILE A 210 51.68 -21.98 28.16
C ILE A 210 52.92 -22.46 28.91
N ALA A 211 52.76 -23.33 29.91
CA ALA A 211 53.87 -23.88 30.68
C ALA A 211 54.81 -24.71 29.78
N THR A 212 54.24 -25.52 28.87
CA THR A 212 55.01 -26.21 27.84
C THR A 212 55.73 -25.22 26.92
N ASP A 213 55.04 -24.18 26.45
CA ASP A 213 55.63 -23.13 25.60
C ASP A 213 56.79 -22.38 26.31
N LEU A 214 56.78 -22.32 27.64
CA LEU A 214 57.84 -21.71 28.47
C LEU A 214 58.94 -22.69 28.90
N GLY A 215 58.84 -23.97 28.50
CA GLY A 215 59.84 -25.00 28.83
C GLY A 215 59.76 -25.56 30.25
N LEU A 216 58.67 -25.36 30.98
CA LEU A 216 58.50 -25.93 32.32
C LEU A 216 58.23 -27.44 32.23
N LYS A 217 58.77 -28.21 33.18
CA LYS A 217 58.36 -29.61 33.37
C LYS A 217 56.94 -29.62 33.94
N ILE A 218 56.07 -30.47 33.42
CA ILE A 218 54.67 -30.55 33.87
C ILE A 218 54.41 -31.91 34.51
N GLU A 219 53.90 -31.90 35.74
CA GLU A 219 53.48 -33.09 36.46
C GLU A 219 51.99 -32.99 36.81
N VAL A 220 51.18 -33.81 36.13
CA VAL A 220 49.76 -33.97 36.43
C VAL A 220 49.60 -35.27 37.22
N GLY A 221 49.27 -35.17 38.51
CA GLY A 221 49.26 -36.34 39.39
C GLY A 221 48.58 -36.05 40.72
N THR A 222 48.79 -36.95 41.68
CA THR A 222 48.33 -36.77 43.06
C THR A 222 49.16 -35.68 43.74
N LEU A 223 48.49 -34.74 44.42
CA LEU A 223 49.14 -33.65 45.15
C LEU A 223 48.63 -33.65 46.59
N THR A 224 49.48 -34.01 47.54
CA THR A 224 49.13 -33.95 48.97
C THR A 224 49.23 -32.52 49.49
N LEU A 225 48.60 -32.22 50.63
CA LEU A 225 48.75 -30.93 51.28
C LEU A 225 50.20 -30.60 51.62
N GLN A 226 50.96 -31.57 52.13
CA GLN A 226 52.37 -31.36 52.45
C GLN A 226 53.18 -31.03 51.19
N ALA A 227 52.97 -31.76 50.09
CA ALA A 227 53.66 -31.48 48.83
C ALA A 227 53.30 -30.08 48.28
N LEU A 228 52.05 -29.63 48.46
CA LEU A 228 51.63 -28.28 48.10
C LEU A 228 52.33 -27.21 48.96
N TYR A 229 52.50 -27.46 50.27
CA TYR A 229 53.20 -26.54 51.18
C TYR A 229 54.70 -26.46 50.91
N ASP A 230 55.32 -27.54 50.43
CA ASP A 230 56.75 -27.61 50.10
C ASP A 230 57.09 -26.99 48.71
N CYS A 231 56.12 -26.34 48.06
CA CYS A 231 56.30 -25.68 46.76
C CYS A 231 56.73 -24.21 46.92
N ASP A 232 57.47 -23.70 45.94
CA ASP A 232 57.98 -22.32 45.89
C ASP A 232 56.85 -21.31 45.64
N GLU A 233 55.95 -21.63 44.71
CA GLU A 233 54.82 -20.78 44.32
C GLU A 233 53.54 -21.59 44.26
N VAL A 234 52.42 -20.98 44.63
CA VAL A 234 51.08 -21.54 44.42
C VAL A 234 50.22 -20.49 43.73
N PHE A 235 49.38 -20.92 42.79
CA PHE A 235 48.44 -20.04 42.13
C PHE A 235 47.14 -20.76 41.79
N ILE A 236 46.07 -19.97 41.63
CA ILE A 236 44.76 -20.45 41.21
C ILE A 236 44.36 -19.85 39.88
N THR A 237 43.48 -20.54 39.15
CA THR A 237 42.99 -20.03 37.88
C THR A 237 41.55 -20.40 37.56
N ASN A 238 40.84 -19.44 36.96
CA ASN A 238 39.56 -19.66 36.29
C ASN A 238 39.33 -18.64 35.16
N SER A 239 38.28 -18.82 34.37
CA SER A 239 38.01 -18.01 33.17
C SER A 239 37.75 -16.52 33.43
N VAL A 240 37.31 -16.17 34.65
CA VAL A 240 36.95 -14.81 35.05
C VAL A 240 38.15 -14.09 35.66
N ILE A 241 38.79 -14.68 36.67
CA ILE A 241 39.90 -14.05 37.40
C ILE A 241 41.25 -14.18 36.67
N GLY A 242 41.38 -15.11 35.72
CA GLY A 242 42.66 -15.39 35.06
C GLY A 242 43.56 -16.25 35.94
N ILE A 243 44.83 -15.91 36.07
CA ILE A 243 45.79 -16.54 36.98
C ILE A 243 46.00 -15.57 38.15
N LYS A 244 45.92 -16.07 39.39
CA LYS A 244 46.12 -15.29 40.61
C LYS A 244 47.06 -16.02 41.55
N SER A 245 48.12 -15.33 41.97
CA SER A 245 49.08 -15.85 42.94
C SER A 245 48.41 -16.06 44.30
N VAL A 246 48.83 -17.11 45.00
CA VAL A 246 48.44 -17.39 46.38
C VAL A 246 49.60 -17.00 47.28
N THR A 247 49.36 -16.11 48.23
CA THR A 247 50.40 -15.63 49.16
C THR A 247 50.44 -16.41 50.46
N ALA A 248 49.34 -17.06 50.84
CA ALA A 248 49.30 -17.93 52.01
C ALA A 248 48.20 -19.00 51.90
N ILE A 249 48.45 -20.16 52.50
CA ILE A 249 47.46 -21.21 52.74
C ILE A 249 47.52 -21.59 54.21
N GLY A 250 46.49 -21.21 54.97
CA GLY A 250 46.51 -21.35 56.43
C GLY A 250 47.70 -20.60 57.05
N LYS A 251 48.62 -21.33 57.66
CA LYS A 251 49.84 -20.76 58.27
C LYS A 251 51.06 -20.72 57.33
N ASN A 252 50.98 -21.37 56.17
CA ASN A 252 52.09 -21.44 55.22
C ASN A 252 52.07 -20.23 54.28
N ILE A 253 53.21 -19.55 54.14
CA ILE A 253 53.37 -18.31 53.37
C ILE A 253 54.22 -18.59 52.13
N PHE A 254 53.78 -18.08 50.99
CA PHE A 254 54.47 -18.19 49.71
C PHE A 254 54.94 -16.81 49.26
N THR A 255 56.25 -16.60 49.21
CA THR A 255 56.87 -15.30 48.88
C THR A 255 57.33 -15.20 47.44
N GLN A 256 57.53 -16.32 46.75
CA GLN A 256 57.96 -16.36 45.35
C GLN A 256 56.75 -16.31 44.40
N GLN A 257 56.87 -15.59 43.28
CA GLN A 257 55.83 -15.47 42.24
C GLN A 257 56.41 -15.29 40.83
N ASN A 258 57.69 -15.58 40.62
CA ASN A 258 58.40 -15.27 39.38
C ASN A 258 57.84 -16.05 38.19
N ILE A 259 57.63 -17.36 38.35
CA ILE A 259 57.09 -18.22 37.29
C ILE A 259 55.60 -17.93 37.08
N THR A 260 54.85 -17.72 38.16
CA THR A 260 53.44 -17.32 38.12
C THR A 260 53.25 -16.02 37.32
N GLN A 261 54.09 -15.00 37.54
CA GLN A 261 54.03 -13.75 36.78
C GLN A 261 54.39 -13.95 35.30
N LYS A 262 55.36 -14.81 34.97
CA LYS A 262 55.64 -15.19 33.56
C LYS A 262 54.40 -15.83 32.92
N LEU A 263 53.72 -16.73 33.62
CA LEU A 263 52.48 -17.36 33.16
C LEU A 263 51.34 -16.33 32.96
N VAL A 264 51.18 -15.37 33.89
CA VAL A 264 50.20 -14.27 33.79
C VAL A 264 50.45 -13.44 32.53
N GLN A 265 51.70 -13.03 32.29
CA GLN A 265 52.07 -12.25 31.12
C GLN A 265 51.84 -13.02 29.81
N ALA A 266 52.21 -14.31 29.77
CA ALA A 266 51.98 -15.16 28.62
C ALA A 266 50.48 -15.38 28.34
N LEU A 267 49.66 -15.56 29.39
CA LEU A 267 48.20 -15.66 29.26
C LEU A 267 47.60 -14.37 28.69
N LYS A 268 48.06 -13.20 29.16
CA LYS A 268 47.64 -11.89 28.63
C LYS A 268 47.96 -11.79 27.14
N LYS A 269 49.19 -12.15 26.71
CA LYS A 269 49.58 -12.18 25.29
C LYS A 269 48.70 -13.16 24.48
N ARG A 270 48.42 -14.36 25.02
CA ARG A 270 47.59 -15.38 24.35
C ARG A 270 46.14 -14.92 24.18
N SER A 271 45.60 -14.16 25.14
CA SER A 271 44.23 -13.62 25.08
C SER A 271 44.00 -12.61 23.95
N LEU A 272 45.06 -11.97 23.45
CA LEU A 272 44.99 -10.99 22.35
C LEU A 272 45.06 -11.66 20.96
N LYS A 273 45.42 -12.95 20.87
CA LYS A 273 45.52 -13.65 19.58
C LYS A 273 44.12 -13.89 18.99
N ARG A 274 43.95 -13.59 17.69
CA ARG A 274 42.68 -13.70 16.95
C ARG A 274 41.98 -15.07 17.11
N LYS A 275 42.73 -16.18 17.16
CA LYS A 275 42.17 -17.53 17.35
C LYS A 275 41.43 -17.72 18.68
N ASN A 276 41.76 -16.93 19.70
CA ASN A 276 41.20 -17.02 21.04
C ASN A 276 40.07 -16.00 21.26
N VAL A 277 39.61 -15.34 20.21
CA VAL A 277 38.64 -14.26 20.28
C VAL A 277 37.55 -14.47 19.23
N HIS A 278 36.29 -14.49 19.68
CA HIS A 278 35.14 -14.43 18.79
C HIS A 278 34.50 -13.05 18.84
N SER A 279 34.41 -12.36 17.70
CA SER A 279 33.78 -11.04 17.61
C SER A 279 32.26 -11.18 17.62
N LEU A 280 31.60 -10.49 18.56
CA LEU A 280 30.14 -10.50 18.69
C LEU A 280 29.47 -9.25 18.11
N ASN A 281 30.19 -8.48 17.28
CA ASN A 281 29.64 -7.29 16.67
C ASN A 281 28.42 -7.64 15.81
N PRO A 282 27.25 -7.02 16.06
CA PRO A 282 26.10 -7.21 15.20
C PRO A 282 26.44 -6.66 13.81
N LYS A 283 26.41 -7.52 12.78
CA LYS A 283 26.49 -7.06 11.39
C LYS A 283 25.31 -6.12 11.15
N LYS A 284 25.56 -4.81 11.01
CA LYS A 284 24.52 -3.85 10.60
C LYS A 284 24.04 -4.25 9.21
N SER A 285 22.84 -4.84 9.12
CA SER A 285 22.24 -5.19 7.83
C SER A 285 21.64 -3.93 7.20
N HIS A 286 22.32 -3.37 6.20
CA HIS A 286 21.81 -2.28 5.36
C HIS A 286 20.71 -2.72 4.39
N LEU A 287 20.47 -4.02 4.27
CA LEU A 287 19.52 -4.62 3.34
C LEU A 287 18.09 -4.06 3.51
N LYS A 288 17.64 -3.89 4.76
CA LYS A 288 16.31 -3.32 5.03
C LYS A 288 16.16 -1.87 4.53
N LYS A 289 17.24 -1.08 4.61
CA LYS A 289 17.23 0.30 4.12
C LYS A 289 17.21 0.34 2.60
N ILE A 290 17.98 -0.54 1.95
CA ILE A 290 18.02 -0.66 0.48
C ILE A 290 16.65 -1.06 -0.06
N VAL A 291 16.00 -2.07 0.53
CA VAL A 291 14.65 -2.50 0.13
C VAL A 291 13.63 -1.37 0.29
N ALA A 292 13.69 -0.61 1.38
CA ALA A 292 12.78 0.52 1.60
C ALA A 292 12.97 1.64 0.55
N VAL A 293 14.22 1.94 0.17
CA VAL A 293 14.52 2.94 -0.87
C VAL A 293 14.03 2.48 -2.24
N ILE A 294 14.26 1.20 -2.60
CA ILE A 294 13.76 0.64 -3.87
C ILE A 294 12.24 0.72 -3.95
N LEU A 295 11.54 0.36 -2.87
CA LEU A 295 10.08 0.45 -2.82
C LEU A 295 9.58 1.89 -2.99
N MET A 296 10.24 2.85 -2.37
CA MET A 296 9.91 4.27 -2.50
C MET A 296 10.08 4.77 -3.95
N LEU A 297 11.16 4.37 -4.63
CA LEU A 297 11.39 4.72 -6.04
C LEU A 297 10.35 4.13 -6.98
N ILE A 298 9.93 2.88 -6.73
CA ILE A 298 8.86 2.23 -7.52
C ILE A 298 7.53 2.97 -7.36
N LEU A 299 7.17 3.33 -6.12
CA LEU A 299 5.93 4.08 -5.85
C LEU A 299 5.96 5.48 -6.49
N ALA A 300 7.10 6.17 -6.41
CA ALA A 300 7.27 7.48 -7.04
C ALA A 300 7.15 7.40 -8.57
N TRP A 301 7.78 6.40 -9.19
CA TRP A 301 7.65 6.15 -10.63
C TRP A 301 6.22 5.81 -11.03
N PHE A 302 5.52 4.97 -10.26
CA PHE A 302 4.13 4.61 -10.51
C PHE A 302 3.20 5.83 -10.44
N TYR A 303 3.37 6.68 -9.43
CA TYR A 303 2.60 7.91 -9.29
C TYR A 303 2.83 8.85 -10.49
N TRP A 304 4.09 9.11 -10.84
CA TRP A 304 4.46 9.96 -11.97
C TRP A 304 3.98 9.41 -13.32
N ALA A 305 4.07 8.09 -13.54
CA ALA A 305 3.65 7.48 -14.79
C ALA A 305 2.12 7.42 -14.95
N ASN A 306 1.37 7.43 -13.84
CA ASN A 306 -0.09 7.38 -13.84
C ASN A 306 -0.76 8.76 -14.02
N THR A 307 -0.01 9.87 -14.06
CA THR A 307 -0.58 11.20 -14.28
C THR A 307 -0.69 11.55 -15.76
N ILE A 308 -1.75 12.26 -16.13
CA ILE A 308 -1.89 12.87 -17.46
C ILE A 308 -1.01 14.12 -17.52
N LYS A 309 -0.25 14.27 -18.61
CA LYS A 309 0.74 15.35 -18.80
C LYS A 309 0.13 16.65 -19.35
N THR A 310 -1.00 16.57 -20.07
CA THR A 310 -1.61 17.75 -20.72
C THR A 310 -2.28 18.71 -19.70
N SER A 311 -2.12 20.01 -19.91
CA SER A 311 -2.72 21.09 -19.12
C SER A 311 -4.13 21.48 -19.59
N HIS A 312 -4.56 21.06 -20.77
CA HIS A 312 -5.84 21.43 -21.35
C HIS A 312 -6.71 20.21 -21.65
N SER A 313 -8.01 20.37 -21.44
CA SER A 313 -8.98 19.34 -21.81
C SER A 313 -9.05 19.21 -23.32
N SER A 314 -8.98 17.97 -23.82
CA SER A 314 -9.00 17.67 -25.25
C SER A 314 -9.78 16.38 -25.53
N VAL A 315 -10.17 16.19 -26.78
CA VAL A 315 -10.85 14.96 -27.23
C VAL A 315 -9.87 14.14 -28.04
N TYR A 316 -9.60 12.92 -27.60
CA TYR A 316 -8.73 11.97 -28.30
C TYR A 316 -9.55 10.99 -29.13
N HIS A 317 -9.21 10.86 -30.41
CA HIS A 317 -9.80 9.87 -31.29
C HIS A 317 -9.00 8.56 -31.26
N LEU A 318 -9.63 7.48 -30.80
CA LEU A 318 -9.12 6.13 -30.82
C LEU A 318 -9.67 5.40 -32.08
N PRO A 319 -8.83 5.14 -33.10
CA PRO A 319 -9.28 4.52 -34.35
C PRO A 319 -9.74 3.07 -34.16
N ALA A 320 -10.64 2.61 -35.02
CA ALA A 320 -11.04 1.21 -35.09
C ALA A 320 -9.83 0.29 -35.38
N GLY A 321 -9.73 -0.81 -34.62
CA GLY A 321 -8.66 -1.79 -34.76
C GLY A 321 -7.28 -1.37 -34.22
N ALA A 322 -7.17 -0.23 -33.54
CA ALA A 322 -5.92 0.21 -32.93
C ALA A 322 -5.49 -0.74 -31.80
N SER A 323 -4.20 -1.09 -31.74
CA SER A 323 -3.63 -1.90 -30.65
C SER A 323 -3.27 -1.04 -29.46
N ILE A 324 -3.27 -1.60 -28.25
CA ILE A 324 -2.88 -0.85 -27.04
C ILE A 324 -1.47 -0.25 -27.14
N ILE A 325 -0.57 -0.94 -27.84
CA ILE A 325 0.81 -0.50 -28.06
C ILE A 325 0.84 0.74 -28.96
N SER A 326 0.09 0.75 -30.07
CA SER A 326 0.05 1.90 -30.97
C SER A 326 -0.62 3.11 -30.31
N VAL A 327 -1.66 2.89 -29.51
CA VAL A 327 -2.33 3.92 -28.71
C VAL A 327 -1.37 4.51 -27.67
N ALA A 328 -0.67 3.68 -26.90
CA ALA A 328 0.29 4.13 -25.88
C ALA A 328 1.38 5.02 -26.47
N ASN A 329 2.02 4.56 -27.55
CA ASN A 329 3.09 5.31 -28.21
C ASN A 329 2.58 6.62 -28.82
N LYS A 330 1.35 6.65 -29.35
CA LYS A 330 0.76 7.87 -29.89
C LYS A 330 0.42 8.88 -28.79
N LEU A 331 -0.14 8.42 -27.66
CA LEU A 331 -0.44 9.29 -26.51
C LEU A 331 0.83 9.88 -25.90
N GLU A 332 1.91 9.11 -25.82
CA GLU A 332 3.22 9.60 -25.33
C GLU A 332 3.82 10.63 -26.30
N ARG A 333 3.81 10.36 -27.61
CA ARG A 333 4.29 11.31 -28.64
C ARG A 333 3.48 12.62 -28.70
N GLN A 334 2.21 12.57 -28.30
CA GLN A 334 1.34 13.74 -28.23
C GLN A 334 1.43 14.46 -26.87
N ASP A 335 2.38 14.06 -26.00
CA ASP A 335 2.56 14.61 -24.66
C ASP A 335 1.31 14.51 -23.76
N ILE A 336 0.48 13.50 -23.97
CA ILE A 336 -0.71 13.24 -23.16
C ILE A 336 -0.36 12.40 -21.93
N ILE A 337 0.55 11.45 -22.06
CA ILE A 337 1.01 10.57 -20.96
C ILE A 337 2.53 10.63 -20.81
N HIS A 338 3.04 10.33 -19.61
CA HIS A 338 4.48 10.31 -19.33
C HIS A 338 5.21 9.05 -19.81
N SER A 339 4.51 7.92 -19.89
CA SER A 339 5.13 6.63 -20.21
C SER A 339 4.18 5.70 -20.98
N SER A 340 4.54 5.37 -22.21
CA SER A 340 3.85 4.33 -22.99
C SER A 340 3.95 2.96 -22.32
N TYR A 341 5.11 2.65 -21.74
CA TYR A 341 5.35 1.40 -21.01
C TYR A 341 4.36 1.21 -19.86
N PHE A 342 4.07 2.27 -19.09
CA PHE A 342 3.10 2.20 -18.00
C PHE A 342 1.69 1.83 -18.47
N LEU A 343 1.20 2.47 -19.54
CA LEU A 343 -0.13 2.15 -20.10
C LEU A 343 -0.18 0.69 -20.59
N ILE A 344 0.85 0.23 -21.30
CA ILE A 344 0.93 -1.14 -21.83
C ILE A 344 0.99 -2.17 -20.69
N LEU A 345 1.85 -1.94 -19.69
CA LEU A 345 1.99 -2.82 -18.53
C LEU A 345 0.67 -2.92 -17.76
N THR A 346 0.03 -1.78 -17.51
CA THR A 346 -1.26 -1.71 -16.81
C THR A 346 -2.34 -2.44 -17.60
N ALA A 347 -2.44 -2.23 -18.92
CA ALA A 347 -3.38 -2.94 -19.75
C ALA A 347 -3.18 -4.46 -19.74
N ARG A 348 -1.93 -4.95 -19.69
CA ARG A 348 -1.64 -6.39 -19.58
C ARG A 348 -1.99 -6.95 -18.21
N ILE A 349 -1.62 -6.27 -17.12
CA ILE A 349 -1.93 -6.72 -15.74
C ILE A 349 -3.45 -6.88 -15.54
N PHE A 350 -4.24 -5.97 -16.11
CA PHE A 350 -5.71 -5.98 -16.00
C PHE A 350 -6.42 -6.69 -17.17
N ASN A 351 -5.70 -7.30 -18.12
CA ASN A 351 -6.26 -7.98 -19.31
C ASN A 351 -7.20 -7.09 -20.16
N PHE A 352 -6.81 -5.82 -20.33
CA PHE A 352 -7.53 -4.79 -21.10
C PHE A 352 -6.99 -4.59 -22.52
N ASP A 353 -5.85 -5.18 -22.84
CA ASP A 353 -5.09 -5.05 -24.08
C ASP A 353 -5.90 -5.28 -25.37
N SER A 354 -6.87 -6.20 -25.33
CA SER A 354 -7.76 -6.52 -26.46
C SER A 354 -9.19 -5.97 -26.31
N ARG A 355 -9.50 -5.27 -25.22
CA ARG A 355 -10.86 -4.84 -24.88
C ARG A 355 -11.13 -3.36 -25.17
N ILE A 356 -10.11 -2.60 -25.56
CA ILE A 356 -10.26 -1.19 -25.90
C ILE A 356 -11.22 -1.00 -27.07
N LYS A 357 -12.11 -0.01 -26.95
CA LYS A 357 -13.14 0.30 -27.93
C LYS A 357 -12.80 1.59 -28.67
N SER A 358 -13.00 1.59 -29.99
CA SER A 358 -12.86 2.80 -30.80
C SER A 358 -13.87 3.87 -30.42
N GLY A 359 -13.47 5.13 -30.51
CA GLY A 359 -14.35 6.25 -30.20
C GLY A 359 -13.57 7.53 -29.91
N TYR A 360 -14.31 8.57 -29.57
CA TYR A 360 -13.76 9.85 -29.13
C TYR A 360 -13.84 9.91 -27.61
N TYR A 361 -12.73 10.18 -26.93
CA TYR A 361 -12.65 10.15 -25.46
C TYR A 361 -12.20 11.49 -24.91
N ASP A 362 -12.86 11.95 -23.84
CA ASP A 362 -12.45 13.16 -23.14
C ASP A 362 -11.19 12.89 -22.31
N ILE A 363 -10.17 13.71 -22.51
CA ILE A 363 -8.94 13.72 -21.73
C ILE A 363 -8.91 14.99 -20.90
N SER A 364 -8.82 14.82 -19.58
CA SER A 364 -8.79 15.93 -18.61
C SER A 364 -7.45 15.93 -17.86
N PRO A 365 -6.89 17.11 -17.51
CA PRO A 365 -5.62 17.19 -16.76
C PRO A 365 -5.64 16.47 -15.40
N ASN A 366 -6.82 16.37 -14.77
CA ASN A 366 -7.01 15.76 -13.45
C ASN A 366 -7.30 14.24 -13.53
N MET A 367 -7.39 13.68 -14.74
CA MET A 367 -7.60 12.26 -14.96
C MET A 367 -6.29 11.49 -14.78
N SER A 368 -6.38 10.22 -14.38
CA SER A 368 -5.22 9.32 -14.39
C SER A 368 -5.11 8.54 -15.70
N VAL A 369 -3.91 8.08 -16.04
CA VAL A 369 -3.67 7.20 -17.19
C VAL A 369 -4.46 5.91 -17.06
N PHE A 370 -4.61 5.38 -15.85
CA PHE A 370 -5.48 4.23 -15.57
C PHE A 370 -6.95 4.54 -15.87
N GLU A 371 -7.46 5.70 -15.44
CA GLU A 371 -8.84 6.10 -15.72
C GLU A 371 -9.08 6.24 -17.23
N LEU A 372 -8.15 6.85 -17.98
CA LEU A 372 -8.21 6.93 -19.44
C LEU A 372 -8.30 5.54 -20.08
N LEU A 373 -7.47 4.60 -19.62
CA LEU A 373 -7.53 3.21 -20.07
C LEU A 373 -8.88 2.55 -19.76
N THR A 374 -9.43 2.77 -18.56
CA THR A 374 -10.76 2.23 -18.23
C THR A 374 -11.87 2.85 -19.07
N ASN A 375 -11.76 4.13 -19.45
CA ASN A 375 -12.70 4.77 -20.36
C ASN A 375 -12.66 4.11 -21.74
N PHE A 376 -11.48 3.77 -22.26
CA PHE A 376 -11.34 3.02 -23.53
C PHE A 376 -12.02 1.65 -23.48
N VAL A 377 -11.91 0.93 -22.36
CA VAL A 377 -12.51 -0.40 -22.20
C VAL A 377 -14.03 -0.31 -22.03
N ALA A 378 -14.51 0.67 -21.24
CA ALA A 378 -15.92 0.88 -20.96
C ALA A 378 -16.69 1.61 -22.08
N ALA A 379 -16.02 1.99 -23.17
CA ALA A 379 -16.59 2.80 -24.26
C ALA A 379 -17.24 4.10 -23.76
N LYS A 380 -16.65 4.74 -22.75
CA LYS A 380 -17.14 6.02 -22.19
C LYS A 380 -16.74 7.18 -23.11
N VAL A 381 -17.41 7.26 -24.26
CA VAL A 381 -17.14 8.26 -25.30
C VAL A 381 -17.55 9.68 -24.88
N ALA A 382 -16.91 10.68 -25.46
CA ALA A 382 -17.18 12.10 -25.26
C ALA A 382 -18.58 12.44 -25.74
N VAL A 383 -19.41 13.01 -24.87
CA VAL A 383 -20.79 13.42 -25.18
C VAL A 383 -20.88 14.94 -25.19
N ARG A 384 -21.62 15.49 -26.15
CA ARG A 384 -21.96 16.92 -26.22
C ARG A 384 -23.47 17.09 -26.33
N LYS A 385 -23.97 18.27 -25.98
CA LYS A 385 -25.39 18.62 -26.09
C LYS A 385 -25.57 19.55 -27.28
N VAL A 386 -26.57 19.28 -28.10
CA VAL A 386 -27.02 20.19 -29.16
C VAL A 386 -28.49 20.53 -28.93
N VAL A 387 -28.81 21.82 -28.91
CA VAL A 387 -30.17 22.31 -28.62
C VAL A 387 -30.82 22.79 -29.91
N LEU A 388 -31.91 22.17 -30.33
CA LEU A 388 -32.74 22.63 -31.44
C LEU A 388 -33.87 23.48 -30.87
N ILE A 389 -33.87 24.79 -31.16
CA ILE A 389 -34.84 25.76 -30.61
C ILE A 389 -36.12 25.76 -31.44
N GLU A 390 -37.28 25.90 -30.80
CA GLU A 390 -38.60 25.98 -31.44
C GLU A 390 -38.69 27.11 -32.50
N GLY A 391 -39.51 26.91 -33.53
CA GLY A 391 -39.77 27.91 -34.55
C GLY A 391 -38.63 28.10 -35.56
N GLN A 392 -37.59 27.28 -35.59
CA GLN A 392 -36.52 27.41 -36.60
C GLN A 392 -36.85 26.65 -37.88
N THR A 393 -36.30 27.10 -39.01
CA THR A 393 -36.43 26.38 -40.28
C THR A 393 -35.43 25.23 -40.36
N VAL A 394 -35.71 24.25 -41.22
CA VAL A 394 -34.79 23.12 -41.48
C VAL A 394 -33.40 23.60 -41.92
N GLN A 395 -33.33 24.68 -42.70
CA GLN A 395 -32.07 25.27 -43.16
C GLN A 395 -31.24 25.81 -41.98
N GLN A 396 -31.90 26.46 -41.00
CA GLN A 396 -31.26 26.97 -39.80
C GLN A 396 -30.71 25.83 -38.92
N TYR A 397 -31.49 24.77 -38.72
CA TYR A 397 -31.01 23.58 -38.01
C TYR A 397 -29.83 22.92 -38.71
N TYR A 398 -29.87 22.80 -40.03
CA TYR A 398 -28.78 22.19 -40.78
C TYR A 398 -27.50 23.01 -40.65
N GLN A 399 -27.57 24.34 -40.76
CA GLN A 399 -26.42 25.21 -40.56
C GLN A 399 -25.89 25.11 -39.12
N GLN A 400 -26.77 25.14 -38.13
CA GLN A 400 -26.40 25.00 -36.72
C GLN A 400 -25.66 23.68 -36.45
N LEU A 401 -26.22 22.56 -36.94
CA LEU A 401 -25.66 21.23 -36.74
C LEU A 401 -24.36 21.04 -37.52
N SER A 402 -24.27 21.56 -38.75
CA SER A 402 -23.07 21.45 -39.60
C SER A 402 -21.90 22.26 -39.05
N ASN A 403 -22.18 23.35 -38.33
CA ASN A 403 -21.17 24.18 -37.68
C ASN A 403 -20.73 23.64 -36.31
N ALA A 404 -21.40 22.63 -35.77
CA ALA A 404 -21.07 22.06 -34.47
C ALA A 404 -19.83 21.16 -34.57
N LYS A 405 -18.72 21.55 -33.93
CA LYS A 405 -17.45 20.78 -33.91
C LYS A 405 -17.60 19.33 -33.43
N SER A 406 -18.63 19.04 -32.64
CA SER A 406 -18.92 17.71 -32.10
C SER A 406 -19.58 16.77 -33.10
N LEU A 407 -20.05 17.26 -34.25
CA LEU A 407 -20.73 16.47 -35.26
C LEU A 407 -19.92 16.41 -36.55
N THR A 408 -20.12 15.34 -37.31
CA THR A 408 -19.55 15.18 -38.65
C THR A 408 -20.56 15.63 -39.70
N SER A 409 -20.14 16.58 -40.55
CA SER A 409 -20.96 17.05 -41.66
C SER A 409 -21.23 15.91 -42.64
N SER A 410 -22.48 15.77 -43.07
CA SER A 410 -22.94 14.70 -43.95
C SER A 410 -23.07 15.14 -45.42
N GLY A 411 -22.38 16.22 -45.82
CA GLY A 411 -22.52 16.81 -47.15
C GLY A 411 -23.66 17.83 -47.20
N SER A 412 -24.36 17.95 -48.33
CA SER A 412 -25.45 18.92 -48.52
C SER A 412 -26.69 18.61 -47.66
N LEU A 413 -27.61 19.57 -47.54
CA LEU A 413 -28.88 19.37 -46.84
C LEU A 413 -29.66 18.17 -47.38
N VAL A 414 -29.78 18.06 -48.71
CA VAL A 414 -30.53 16.99 -49.37
C VAL A 414 -29.93 15.62 -49.06
N GLU A 415 -28.60 15.51 -49.14
CA GLU A 415 -27.90 14.26 -48.83
C GLU A 415 -28.04 13.88 -47.35
N THR A 416 -27.95 14.88 -46.47
CA THR A 416 -28.18 14.69 -45.03
C THR A 416 -29.57 14.13 -44.74
N MET A 417 -30.61 14.66 -45.40
CA MET A 417 -31.99 14.17 -45.23
C MET A 417 -32.19 12.77 -45.79
N ARG A 418 -31.56 12.47 -46.94
CA ARG A 418 -31.55 11.13 -47.52
C ARG A 418 -30.95 10.11 -46.55
N LEU A 419 -29.80 10.43 -45.95
CA LEU A 419 -29.14 9.59 -44.93
C LEU A 419 -29.95 9.48 -43.64
N ALA A 420 -30.68 10.54 -43.26
CA ALA A 420 -31.58 10.52 -42.12
C ALA A 420 -32.85 9.69 -42.37
N GLY A 421 -33.15 9.36 -43.63
CA GLY A 421 -34.38 8.65 -44.03
C GLY A 421 -35.61 9.55 -44.07
N VAL A 422 -35.44 10.87 -44.24
CA VAL A 422 -36.52 11.86 -44.26
C VAL A 422 -36.82 12.28 -45.70
N GLN A 423 -38.09 12.26 -46.08
CA GLN A 423 -38.55 12.64 -47.43
C GLN A 423 -38.98 14.12 -47.49
N SER A 424 -38.83 14.73 -48.66
CA SER A 424 -39.27 16.10 -48.92
C SER A 424 -40.81 16.16 -48.97
N PRO A 425 -41.47 17.23 -48.46
CA PRO A 425 -40.88 18.45 -47.89
C PRO A 425 -40.40 18.30 -46.44
N TYR A 426 -39.24 18.87 -46.13
CA TYR A 426 -38.59 18.71 -44.81
C TYR A 426 -39.06 19.69 -43.74
N GLU A 427 -39.73 20.78 -44.12
CA GLU A 427 -40.01 21.89 -43.20
C GLU A 427 -40.96 21.47 -42.08
N GLY A 428 -40.59 21.80 -40.84
CA GLY A 428 -41.34 21.43 -39.65
C GLY A 428 -41.26 19.95 -39.24
N LEU A 429 -40.48 19.10 -39.94
CA LEU A 429 -40.37 17.66 -39.66
C LEU A 429 -39.40 17.29 -38.52
N PHE A 430 -38.94 18.25 -37.73
CA PHE A 430 -37.94 18.03 -36.69
C PHE A 430 -38.40 18.57 -35.34
N TRP A 431 -38.38 17.70 -34.33
CA TRP A 431 -38.76 18.05 -32.97
C TRP A 431 -37.69 18.95 -32.31
N PRO A 432 -38.05 20.13 -31.80
CA PRO A 432 -37.15 20.99 -31.05
C PRO A 432 -36.91 20.42 -29.64
N ASP A 433 -35.67 20.07 -29.33
CA ASP A 433 -35.25 19.58 -28.01
C ASP A 433 -33.71 19.65 -27.84
N THR A 434 -33.22 19.28 -26.66
CA THR A 434 -31.81 19.07 -26.37
C THR A 434 -31.40 17.62 -26.65
N TYR A 435 -30.61 17.43 -27.71
CA TYR A 435 -30.08 16.13 -28.12
C TYR A 435 -28.70 15.91 -27.50
N ARG A 436 -28.54 14.75 -26.85
CA ARG A 436 -27.21 14.24 -26.46
C ARG A 436 -26.62 13.54 -27.68
N VAL A 437 -25.43 13.97 -28.10
CA VAL A 437 -24.72 13.43 -29.27
C VAL A 437 -23.35 12.93 -28.81
N ASN A 438 -22.94 11.78 -29.33
CA ASN A 438 -21.55 11.37 -29.16
C ASN A 438 -20.68 12.22 -30.08
N TYR A 439 -19.49 12.57 -29.64
CA TYR A 439 -18.55 13.30 -30.46
C TYR A 439 -18.23 12.46 -31.71
N GLY A 440 -18.38 13.05 -32.90
CA GLY A 440 -18.23 12.37 -34.18
C GLY A 440 -19.53 11.86 -34.79
N ASP A 441 -20.66 11.88 -34.07
CA ASP A 441 -21.99 11.55 -34.62
C ASP A 441 -22.26 12.37 -35.89
N SER A 442 -22.94 11.77 -36.87
CA SER A 442 -23.31 12.48 -38.10
C SER A 442 -24.48 13.44 -37.86
N VAL A 443 -24.49 14.56 -38.58
CA VAL A 443 -25.64 15.49 -38.59
C VAL A 443 -26.93 14.75 -38.99
N ALA A 444 -26.86 13.82 -39.94
CA ALA A 444 -27.98 12.98 -40.35
C ALA A 444 -28.57 12.15 -39.19
N SER A 445 -27.73 11.67 -38.26
CA SER A 445 -28.21 10.90 -37.09
C SER A 445 -29.07 11.74 -36.15
N VAL A 446 -28.75 13.03 -35.99
CA VAL A 446 -29.53 13.96 -35.15
C VAL A 446 -30.88 14.23 -35.80
N PHE A 447 -30.91 14.50 -37.12
CA PHE A 447 -32.15 14.69 -37.86
C PHE A 447 -33.03 13.44 -37.84
N LYS A 448 -32.46 12.25 -37.99
CA LYS A 448 -33.21 10.99 -37.90
C LYS A 448 -33.92 10.85 -36.55
N ARG A 449 -33.19 11.05 -35.44
CA ARG A 449 -33.76 10.99 -34.09
C ARG A 449 -34.85 12.05 -33.89
N SER A 450 -34.57 13.29 -34.32
CA SER A 450 -35.50 14.40 -34.19
C SER A 450 -36.80 14.19 -34.98
N ALA A 451 -36.71 13.62 -36.18
CA ALA A 451 -37.87 13.27 -37.00
C ALA A 451 -38.71 12.14 -36.38
N GLN A 452 -38.07 11.12 -35.84
CA GLN A 452 -38.75 10.02 -35.13
C GLN A 452 -39.54 10.56 -33.92
N ILE A 453 -38.92 11.41 -33.10
CA ILE A 453 -39.59 12.01 -31.94
C ILE A 453 -40.79 12.86 -32.38
N LEU A 454 -40.64 13.68 -33.44
CA LEU A 454 -41.77 14.46 -33.94
C LEU A 454 -42.90 13.54 -34.41
N GLN A 455 -42.58 12.49 -35.16
CA GLN A 455 -43.58 11.58 -35.70
C GLN A 455 -44.40 10.94 -34.57
N GLU A 456 -43.74 10.48 -33.50
CA GLU A 456 -44.39 9.94 -32.31
C GLU A 456 -45.26 11.00 -31.61
N ALA A 457 -44.71 12.20 -31.37
CA ALA A 457 -45.42 13.29 -30.73
C ALA A 457 -46.66 13.74 -31.54
N LEU A 458 -46.53 13.81 -32.86
CA LEU A 458 -47.59 14.19 -33.78
C LEU A 458 -48.69 13.13 -33.83
N GLN A 459 -48.34 11.85 -33.92
CA GLN A 459 -49.31 10.74 -33.89
C GLN A 459 -50.07 10.71 -32.55
N PHE A 460 -49.36 10.86 -31.44
CA PHE A 460 -49.96 10.92 -30.11
C PHE A 460 -50.92 12.11 -29.98
N ALA A 461 -50.49 13.31 -30.39
CA ALA A 461 -51.32 14.51 -30.34
C ALA A 461 -52.55 14.40 -31.26
N TRP A 462 -52.39 13.80 -32.44
CA TRP A 462 -53.48 13.59 -33.40
C TRP A 462 -54.53 12.60 -32.89
N LYS A 463 -54.10 11.52 -32.23
CA LYS A 463 -55.01 10.53 -31.62
C LYS A 463 -55.86 11.17 -30.50
N ASN A 464 -55.28 12.11 -29.76
CA ASN A 464 -55.92 12.77 -28.61
C ASN A 464 -56.55 14.13 -28.95
N ARG A 465 -56.74 14.45 -30.25
CA ARG A 465 -57.28 15.75 -30.68
C ARG A 465 -58.74 15.97 -30.27
N ALA A 466 -59.18 17.23 -30.23
CA ALA A 466 -60.57 17.56 -29.93
C ALA A 466 -61.54 17.10 -31.04
N ASN A 467 -62.70 16.54 -30.67
CA ASN A 467 -63.70 15.93 -31.58
C ASN A 467 -64.26 16.86 -32.68
N ASN A 468 -64.18 18.19 -32.52
CA ASN A 468 -64.77 19.19 -33.43
C ASN A 468 -63.74 19.91 -34.32
N GLN A 469 -62.71 19.19 -34.81
CA GLN A 469 -61.69 19.75 -35.69
C GLN A 469 -61.95 19.48 -37.17
N ASN A 470 -61.93 20.56 -37.98
CA ASN A 470 -62.04 20.51 -39.45
C ASN A 470 -60.69 20.22 -40.16
N LEU A 471 -59.66 19.77 -39.43
CA LEU A 471 -58.37 19.42 -40.03
C LEU A 471 -58.45 18.00 -40.61
N LYS A 472 -57.97 17.84 -41.85
CA LYS A 472 -58.08 16.56 -42.59
C LYS A 472 -56.99 15.54 -42.25
N SER A 473 -55.84 15.98 -41.73
CA SER A 473 -54.70 15.11 -41.41
C SER A 473 -53.81 15.71 -40.32
N ALA A 474 -52.98 14.86 -39.71
CA ALA A 474 -51.97 15.26 -38.74
C ALA A 474 -50.97 16.27 -39.35
N ASP A 475 -50.57 16.10 -40.62
CA ASP A 475 -49.68 17.03 -41.31
C ASP A 475 -50.28 18.43 -41.39
N ARG A 476 -51.59 18.54 -41.65
CA ARG A 476 -52.28 19.85 -41.66
C ARG A 476 -52.31 20.48 -40.27
N ALA A 477 -52.40 19.67 -39.21
CA ALA A 477 -52.28 20.17 -37.84
C ALA A 477 -50.87 20.66 -37.53
N LEU A 478 -49.83 19.99 -38.05
CA LEU A 478 -48.44 20.44 -37.96
C LEU A 478 -48.24 21.78 -38.67
N VAL A 479 -48.81 21.97 -39.86
CA VAL A 479 -48.79 23.27 -40.56
C VAL A 479 -49.41 24.36 -39.69
N LEU A 480 -50.61 24.13 -39.14
CA LEU A 480 -51.26 25.08 -38.25
C LEU A 480 -50.42 25.36 -36.98
N ALA A 481 -49.82 24.34 -36.38
CA ALA A 481 -48.94 24.47 -35.23
C ALA A 481 -47.74 25.38 -35.53
N SER A 482 -47.16 25.31 -36.75
CA SER A 482 -46.05 26.17 -37.15
C SER A 482 -46.44 27.64 -37.30
N LEU A 483 -47.70 27.92 -37.69
CA LEU A 483 -48.22 29.28 -37.71
C LEU A 483 -48.38 29.83 -36.29
N ILE A 484 -48.95 29.02 -35.39
CA ILE A 484 -49.15 29.39 -33.98
C ILE A 484 -47.82 29.66 -33.28
N GLU A 485 -46.81 28.80 -33.52
CA GLU A 485 -45.46 28.94 -32.93
C GLU A 485 -44.82 30.27 -33.33
N LYS A 486 -44.94 30.66 -34.60
CA LYS A 486 -44.38 31.91 -35.10
C LYS A 486 -45.17 33.15 -34.70
N GLU A 487 -46.43 33.01 -34.32
CA GLU A 487 -47.30 34.13 -33.99
C GLU A 487 -47.10 34.63 -32.55
N THR A 488 -46.85 33.72 -31.58
CA THR A 488 -46.68 34.13 -30.18
C THR A 488 -45.73 33.22 -29.41
N ALA A 489 -44.89 33.86 -28.59
CA ALA A 489 -44.13 33.17 -27.55
C ALA A 489 -44.97 32.86 -26.28
N HIS A 490 -46.14 33.47 -26.12
CA HIS A 490 -46.98 33.29 -24.93
C HIS A 490 -47.85 32.03 -25.03
N ASN A 491 -47.43 30.96 -24.35
CA ASN A 491 -48.12 29.67 -24.37
C ASN A 491 -49.62 29.70 -24.02
N LYS A 492 -50.06 30.63 -23.17
CA LYS A 492 -51.48 30.78 -22.78
C LYS A 492 -52.38 31.23 -23.94
N GLU A 493 -51.84 31.97 -24.90
CA GLU A 493 -52.61 32.52 -26.03
C GLU A 493 -52.64 31.60 -27.25
N LYS A 494 -51.72 30.62 -27.32
CA LYS A 494 -51.58 29.70 -28.45
C LYS A 494 -52.91 29.01 -28.80
N SER A 495 -53.67 28.53 -27.81
CA SER A 495 -55.00 27.93 -28.03
C SER A 495 -56.04 28.94 -28.54
N GLN A 496 -55.98 30.22 -28.14
CA GLN A 496 -56.89 31.26 -28.61
C GLN A 496 -56.60 31.65 -30.06
N ILE A 497 -55.32 31.83 -30.41
CA ILE A 497 -54.86 32.05 -31.79
C ILE A 497 -55.23 30.87 -32.69
N SER A 498 -54.99 29.64 -32.22
CA SER A 498 -55.46 28.42 -32.89
C SER A 498 -56.96 28.44 -33.17
N GLY A 499 -57.77 28.87 -32.18
CA GLY A 499 -59.21 29.06 -32.34
C GLY A 499 -59.57 30.07 -33.44
N VAL A 500 -58.85 31.20 -33.53
CA VAL A 500 -59.08 32.20 -34.58
C VAL A 500 -58.77 31.62 -35.96
N PHE A 501 -57.61 30.98 -36.13
CA PHE A 501 -57.24 30.36 -37.41
C PHE A 501 -58.25 29.29 -37.83
N MET A 502 -58.66 28.41 -36.91
CA MET A 502 -59.66 27.38 -37.19
C MET A 502 -61.02 27.96 -37.61
N ARG A 503 -61.46 29.06 -36.98
CA ARG A 503 -62.70 29.75 -37.38
C ARG A 503 -62.59 30.40 -38.75
N ARG A 504 -61.46 31.07 -39.04
CA ARG A 504 -61.18 31.64 -40.37
C ARG A 504 -61.19 30.56 -41.46
N LEU A 505 -60.55 29.42 -41.21
CA LEU A 505 -60.56 28.27 -42.13
C LEU A 505 -61.98 27.75 -42.40
N ARG A 506 -62.82 27.64 -41.37
CA ARG A 506 -64.20 27.13 -41.48
C ARG A 506 -65.07 27.99 -42.40
N ILE A 507 -64.93 29.30 -42.36
CA ILE A 507 -65.74 30.24 -43.17
C ILE A 507 -65.06 30.63 -44.50
N GLY A 508 -63.93 30.00 -44.85
CA GLY A 508 -63.20 30.31 -46.09
C GLY A 508 -62.54 31.70 -46.09
N MET A 509 -62.21 32.23 -44.91
CA MET A 509 -61.48 33.49 -44.74
C MET A 509 -59.97 33.25 -44.87
N ARG A 510 -59.24 34.24 -45.43
CA ARG A 510 -57.77 34.21 -45.48
C ARG A 510 -57.16 34.28 -44.08
N LEU A 511 -56.04 33.61 -43.85
CA LEU A 511 -55.41 33.58 -42.52
C LEU A 511 -54.67 34.88 -42.18
N GLN A 512 -54.09 35.56 -43.18
CA GLN A 512 -53.46 36.88 -43.02
C GLN A 512 -52.52 36.95 -41.81
N THR A 513 -51.55 36.03 -41.76
CA THR A 513 -50.54 35.96 -40.68
C THR A 513 -49.17 36.34 -41.23
N ASP A 514 -48.54 37.32 -40.58
CA ASP A 514 -47.25 37.90 -40.95
C ASP A 514 -46.12 36.87 -41.05
N PRO A 515 -45.99 35.91 -40.10
CA PRO A 515 -45.05 34.79 -40.22
C PRO A 515 -44.96 34.10 -41.58
N THR A 516 -46.09 33.97 -42.28
CA THR A 516 -46.12 33.28 -43.58
C THR A 516 -45.52 34.11 -44.70
N VAL A 517 -45.62 35.44 -44.61
CA VAL A 517 -44.97 36.38 -45.52
C VAL A 517 -43.49 36.46 -45.21
N VAL A 518 -43.11 36.50 -43.92
CA VAL A 518 -41.71 36.45 -43.47
C VAL A 518 -41.02 35.20 -44.02
N TYR A 519 -41.65 34.03 -43.89
CA TYR A 519 -41.12 32.77 -44.45
C TYR A 519 -40.99 32.85 -45.98
N ALA A 520 -41.99 33.40 -46.68
CA ALA A 520 -41.95 33.55 -48.14
C ALA A 520 -40.84 34.49 -48.66
N LEU A 521 -40.45 35.49 -47.88
CA LEU A 521 -39.39 36.43 -48.24
C LEU A 521 -37.99 35.85 -48.01
N GLY A 522 -37.85 34.91 -47.06
CA GLY A 522 -36.55 34.34 -46.67
C GLY A 522 -35.53 35.44 -46.35
N ASP A 523 -34.37 35.38 -46.99
CA ASP A 523 -33.25 36.32 -46.78
C ASP A 523 -33.57 37.78 -47.15
N LYS A 524 -34.68 38.05 -47.83
CA LYS A 524 -35.12 39.42 -48.16
C LYS A 524 -35.79 40.13 -46.98
N TYR A 525 -36.18 39.41 -45.93
CA TYR A 525 -36.76 40.00 -44.73
C TYR A 525 -35.70 40.78 -43.93
N ARG A 526 -36.00 42.04 -43.58
CA ARG A 526 -35.08 42.95 -42.87
C ARG A 526 -35.57 43.36 -41.47
N GLY A 527 -36.44 42.55 -40.85
CA GLY A 527 -36.91 42.77 -39.48
C GLY A 527 -38.24 43.52 -39.34
N SER A 528 -38.77 44.11 -40.42
CA SER A 528 -40.14 44.65 -40.47
C SER A 528 -40.79 44.38 -41.83
N LEU A 529 -42.12 44.29 -41.88
CA LEU A 529 -42.88 44.07 -43.12
C LEU A 529 -43.42 45.39 -43.67
N SER A 530 -43.09 45.70 -44.91
CA SER A 530 -43.71 46.81 -45.66
C SER A 530 -45.03 46.39 -46.31
N ARG A 531 -45.83 47.37 -46.76
CA ARG A 531 -47.05 47.09 -47.54
C ARG A 531 -46.76 46.36 -48.86
N GLN A 532 -45.56 46.53 -49.42
CA GLN A 532 -45.16 45.86 -50.66
C GLN A 532 -44.84 44.38 -50.40
N ASP A 533 -44.23 44.08 -49.25
CA ASP A 533 -43.90 42.72 -48.83
C ASP A 533 -45.14 41.83 -48.71
N LEU A 534 -46.25 42.38 -48.21
CA LEU A 534 -47.54 41.68 -48.10
C LEU A 534 -48.10 41.22 -49.47
N LYS A 535 -47.60 41.78 -50.58
CA LYS A 535 -48.00 41.40 -51.95
C LYS A 535 -47.10 40.34 -52.58
N VAL A 536 -46.07 39.83 -51.89
CA VAL A 536 -45.13 38.82 -52.41
C VAL A 536 -45.86 37.64 -53.08
N ASN A 537 -45.41 37.24 -54.26
CA ASN A 537 -45.99 36.12 -55.00
C ASN A 537 -45.40 34.80 -54.50
N SER A 538 -46.08 34.16 -53.55
CA SER A 538 -45.66 32.88 -52.98
C SER A 538 -46.89 32.09 -52.52
N PRO A 539 -46.93 30.75 -52.71
CA PRO A 539 -48.02 29.93 -52.20
C PRO A 539 -48.12 29.93 -50.67
N TYR A 540 -47.08 30.38 -49.96
CA TYR A 540 -47.11 30.58 -48.51
C TYR A 540 -47.81 31.87 -48.10
N ASN A 541 -48.00 32.85 -49.00
CA ASN A 541 -48.58 34.15 -48.64
C ASN A 541 -50.08 34.04 -48.33
N THR A 542 -50.41 33.95 -47.05
CA THR A 542 -51.80 33.85 -46.56
C THR A 542 -52.60 35.15 -46.65
N TYR A 543 -52.01 36.25 -47.12
CA TYR A 543 -52.75 37.46 -47.52
C TYR A 543 -53.36 37.35 -48.91
N ARG A 544 -52.77 36.50 -49.77
CA ARG A 544 -53.22 36.29 -51.16
C ARG A 544 -54.04 35.02 -51.30
N HIS A 545 -53.60 33.94 -50.66
CA HIS A 545 -54.23 32.62 -50.77
C HIS A 545 -55.12 32.28 -49.56
N LYS A 546 -56.25 31.60 -49.80
CA LYS A 546 -57.12 31.07 -48.74
C LYS A 546 -56.59 29.71 -48.27
N GLY A 547 -56.87 29.35 -47.01
CA GLY A 547 -56.46 28.08 -46.42
C GLY A 547 -55.09 28.11 -45.75
N LEU A 548 -54.60 26.93 -45.34
CA LEU A 548 -53.26 26.73 -44.80
C LEU A 548 -52.22 26.76 -45.92
N PRO A 549 -50.98 27.22 -45.66
CA PRO A 549 -49.89 27.13 -46.62
C PRO A 549 -49.56 25.66 -46.99
N PRO A 550 -48.73 25.43 -48.04
CA PRO A 550 -48.41 24.09 -48.51
C PRO A 550 -47.75 23.20 -47.46
N THR A 551 -46.82 23.75 -46.68
CA THR A 551 -46.09 23.05 -45.61
C THR A 551 -46.01 23.93 -44.36
N ALA A 552 -45.44 23.38 -43.27
CA ALA A 552 -45.05 24.17 -42.11
C ALA A 552 -44.02 25.23 -42.50
N ILE A 553 -43.85 26.25 -41.65
CA ILE A 553 -42.89 27.36 -41.85
C ILE A 553 -41.76 27.37 -40.80
N GLY A 554 -41.61 26.26 -40.08
CA GLY A 554 -40.61 26.04 -39.05
C GLY A 554 -41.00 24.90 -38.10
N SER A 555 -40.08 24.52 -37.22
CA SER A 555 -40.29 23.54 -36.16
C SER A 555 -41.32 24.02 -35.12
N VAL A 556 -41.95 23.08 -34.43
CA VAL A 556 -43.04 23.37 -33.50
C VAL A 556 -42.75 22.82 -32.12
N GLY A 557 -43.02 23.61 -31.10
CA GLY A 557 -42.99 23.17 -29.71
C GLY A 557 -44.23 22.38 -29.32
N LEU A 558 -44.14 21.70 -28.18
CA LEU A 558 -45.25 20.93 -27.60
C LEU A 558 -46.49 21.80 -27.37
N ALA A 559 -46.32 23.04 -26.92
CA ALA A 559 -47.43 23.95 -26.63
C ALA A 559 -48.20 24.33 -27.90
N SER A 560 -47.50 24.60 -29.02
CA SER A 560 -48.13 24.93 -30.30
C SER A 560 -48.79 23.72 -30.95
N LEU A 561 -48.13 22.55 -30.87
CA LEU A 561 -48.73 21.29 -31.33
C LEU A 561 -50.03 20.99 -30.56
N ARG A 562 -50.02 21.13 -29.24
CA ARG A 562 -51.22 20.96 -28.41
C ARG A 562 -52.30 21.99 -28.74
N ALA A 563 -51.94 23.26 -28.88
CA ALA A 563 -52.88 24.31 -29.26
C ALA A 563 -53.52 24.05 -30.63
N ALA A 564 -52.75 23.53 -31.58
CA ALA A 564 -53.24 23.14 -32.90
C ALA A 564 -54.23 21.97 -32.84
N MET A 565 -54.16 21.07 -31.85
CA MET A 565 -55.10 19.95 -31.64
C MET A 565 -56.30 20.31 -30.73
N HIS A 566 -56.16 21.36 -29.90
CA HIS A 566 -57.15 21.82 -28.93
C HIS A 566 -57.39 23.34 -29.05
N PRO A 567 -57.99 23.81 -30.15
CA PRO A 567 -58.33 25.22 -30.35
C PRO A 567 -59.36 25.67 -29.30
N ALA A 568 -59.17 26.88 -28.76
CA ALA A 568 -60.11 27.46 -27.81
C ALA A 568 -61.46 27.77 -28.47
N LYS A 569 -62.56 27.44 -27.75
CA LYS A 569 -63.92 27.84 -28.12
C LYS A 569 -64.06 29.37 -28.09
N GLY A 570 -65.03 29.90 -28.82
CA GLY A 570 -65.30 31.34 -28.93
C GLY A 570 -65.65 31.75 -30.36
N ASP A 571 -65.82 33.05 -30.58
CA ASP A 571 -66.28 33.65 -31.84
C ASP A 571 -65.30 34.69 -32.44
N SER A 572 -64.16 34.93 -31.80
CA SER A 572 -63.14 35.88 -32.27
C SER A 572 -62.59 35.50 -33.64
N LEU A 573 -62.64 36.43 -34.60
CA LEU A 573 -62.08 36.27 -35.95
C LEU A 573 -60.83 37.11 -36.18
N TYR A 574 -60.46 38.00 -35.26
CA TYR A 574 -59.33 38.90 -35.40
C TYR A 574 -58.52 38.94 -34.11
N PHE A 575 -57.23 39.18 -34.22
CA PHE A 575 -56.35 39.48 -33.10
C PHE A 575 -55.29 40.50 -33.53
N VAL A 576 -54.76 41.25 -32.56
CA VAL A 576 -53.67 42.21 -32.76
C VAL A 576 -52.71 42.12 -31.57
N ALA A 577 -51.41 42.13 -31.83
CA ALA A 577 -50.40 42.15 -30.78
C ALA A 577 -50.44 43.49 -30.01
N LYS A 578 -50.26 43.42 -28.70
CA LYS A 578 -50.10 44.57 -27.80
C LYS A 578 -48.61 44.84 -27.56
N LYS A 579 -48.30 46.02 -27.01
CA LYS A 579 -46.91 46.39 -26.65
C LYS A 579 -46.27 45.48 -25.59
N ASP A 580 -47.08 44.75 -24.81
CA ASP A 580 -46.63 43.79 -23.80
C ASP A 580 -46.36 42.38 -24.34
N GLY A 581 -46.53 42.16 -25.66
CA GLY A 581 -46.34 40.87 -26.34
C GLY A 581 -47.58 39.98 -26.39
N THR A 582 -48.63 40.28 -25.63
CA THR A 582 -49.91 39.54 -25.65
C THR A 582 -50.82 40.02 -26.79
N HIS A 583 -51.96 39.36 -26.99
CA HIS A 583 -52.90 39.65 -28.07
C HIS A 583 -54.26 40.14 -27.56
N ALA A 584 -54.87 41.05 -28.31
CA ALA A 584 -56.25 41.49 -28.11
C ALA A 584 -57.16 40.87 -29.17
N PHE A 585 -58.06 39.98 -28.75
CA PHE A 585 -58.97 39.24 -29.63
C PHE A 585 -60.27 40.04 -29.88
N ALA A 586 -60.82 39.93 -31.10
CA ALA A 586 -62.04 40.61 -31.51
C ALA A 586 -62.93 39.74 -32.41
N LYS A 587 -64.24 39.86 -32.24
CA LYS A 587 -65.24 39.15 -33.05
C LYS A 587 -65.41 39.80 -34.43
N THR A 588 -65.50 41.13 -34.48
CA THR A 588 -65.77 41.89 -35.71
C THR A 588 -64.57 42.73 -36.14
N TYR A 589 -64.53 43.09 -37.42
CA TYR A 589 -63.49 43.96 -37.96
C TYR A 589 -63.51 45.37 -37.33
N GLN A 590 -64.70 45.90 -37.01
CA GLN A 590 -64.84 47.19 -36.31
C GLN A 590 -64.18 47.15 -34.93
N GLN A 591 -64.42 46.10 -34.14
CA GLN A 591 -63.80 45.91 -32.83
C GLN A 591 -62.27 45.73 -32.96
N HIS A 592 -61.80 45.06 -34.01
CA HIS A 592 -60.37 44.95 -34.29
C HIS A 592 -59.72 46.30 -34.61
N LYS A 593 -60.38 47.19 -35.39
CA LYS A 593 -59.90 48.57 -35.64
C LYS A 593 -59.79 49.38 -34.34
N LEU A 594 -60.74 49.20 -33.41
CA LEU A 594 -60.67 49.83 -32.08
C LEU A 594 -59.49 49.29 -31.27
N ASN A 595 -59.25 47.97 -31.28
CA ASN A 595 -58.08 47.38 -30.63
C ASN A 595 -56.76 47.89 -31.21
N ILE A 596 -56.64 48.03 -32.55
CA ILE A 596 -55.46 48.63 -33.18
C ILE A 596 -55.23 50.06 -32.67
N LYS A 597 -56.28 50.89 -32.63
CA LYS A 597 -56.16 52.27 -32.12
C LYS A 597 -55.80 52.31 -30.64
N LYS A 598 -56.24 51.34 -29.84
CA LYS A 598 -56.01 51.30 -28.39
C LYS A 598 -54.61 50.79 -28.01
N TYR A 599 -54.06 49.83 -28.75
CA TYR A 599 -52.83 49.12 -28.35
C TYR A 599 -51.61 49.40 -29.25
N LEU A 600 -51.79 49.82 -30.51
CA LEU A 600 -50.69 50.04 -31.46
C LEU A 600 -50.42 51.51 -31.81
N LYS A 601 -51.40 52.40 -31.63
CA LYS A 601 -51.15 53.84 -31.57
C LYS A 601 -50.87 54.19 -30.12
#